data_AF-A0A1H5L983-F1
#
_entry.id   AF-A0A1H5L983-F1
#
_cell.length_a   1.000
_cell.length_b   1.000
_cell.length_c   1.000
_cell.angle_alpha   90.00
_cell.angle_beta   90.00
_cell.angle_gamma   90.00
#
_symmetry.space_group_name_H-M   'P 1'
#
loop_
_entity.id
_entity.type
_entity.pdbx_description
1 polymer ?
#
loop_
_entity_poly.entity_id
_entity_poly.type
_entity_poly.pdbx_seq_one_letter_code
_entity_poly.pdbx_strand_id
1 'polypeptide(L)' 'MRDPERIDEMLELIREVWQDNPDLRLGQLIMNAARMREPTAENIFYIEDGSLAKGLRRYLEQVKTKE' A
#
# COMPACT_ATOMS: atom_id res chain seq x y z
N MET A 1 -5.06 16.15 -14.39
CA MET A 1 -5.73 16.54 -13.12
C MET A 1 -5.89 15.28 -12.29
N ARG A 2 -5.68 15.32 -10.98
CA ARG A 2 -5.84 14.12 -10.14
C ARG A 2 -7.33 13.83 -9.96
N ASP A 3 -7.74 12.59 -10.20
CA ASP A 3 -9.12 12.13 -10.00
C ASP A 3 -9.43 11.98 -8.50
N PRO A 4 -10.50 12.58 -7.96
CA PRO A 4 -10.92 12.35 -6.58
C PRO A 4 -11.29 10.89 -6.27
N GLU A 5 -11.85 10.14 -7.23
CA GLU A 5 -12.32 8.76 -7.00
C GLU A 5 -11.18 7.82 -6.57
N ARG A 6 -9.94 8.12 -7.00
CA ARG A 6 -8.73 7.38 -6.60
C ARG A 6 -8.48 7.38 -5.09
N ILE A 7 -9.04 8.34 -4.34
CA ILE A 7 -8.85 8.45 -2.89
C ILE A 7 -9.58 7.30 -2.20
N ASP A 8 -10.83 7.06 -2.56
CA ASP A 8 -11.65 6.01 -1.94
C ASP A 8 -11.08 4.63 -2.27
N GLU A 9 -10.65 4.40 -3.52
CA GLU A 9 -9.97 3.16 -3.92
C GLU A 9 -8.68 2.91 -3.11
N MET A 10 -7.89 3.96 -2.85
CA MET A 10 -6.67 3.85 -2.07
C MET A 10 -6.97 3.54 -0.60
N LEU A 11 -7.97 4.20 -0.02
CA LEU A 11 -8.37 3.98 1.37
C LEU A 11 -8.90 2.56 1.58
N GLU A 12 -9.63 2.00 0.61
CA GLU A 12 -10.12 0.62 0.67
C GLU A 12 -8.95 -0.39 0.63
N LEU A 13 -8.00 -0.21 -0.30
CA LEU A 13 -6.81 -1.06 -0.36
C LEU A 13 -5.97 -1.00 0.93
N ILE A 14 -5.80 0.19 1.50
CA ILE A 14 -5.09 0.37 2.78
C ILE A 14 -5.85 -0.36 3.90
N ARG A 15 -7.17 -0.20 3.96
CA ARG A 15 -8.02 -0.83 4.98
C ARG A 15 -7.87 -2.35 4.94
N GLU A 16 -8.02 -2.96 3.76
CA GLU A 16 -7.92 -4.42 3.59
C GLU A 16 -6.56 -4.93 4.10
N VAL A 17 -5.45 -4.37 3.61
CA VAL A 17 -4.11 -4.82 4.02
C VAL A 17 -3.86 -4.61 5.51
N TRP A 18 -4.38 -3.52 6.09
CA TRP A 18 -4.13 -3.19 7.49
C TRP A 18 -4.92 -4.07 8.46
N GLN A 19 -6.14 -4.48 8.09
CA GLN A 19 -6.93 -5.41 8.89
C GLN A 19 -6.23 -6.77 9.05
N ASP A 20 -5.51 -7.21 8.02
CA ASP A 20 -4.72 -8.45 8.07
C ASP A 20 -3.37 -8.28 8.80
N ASN A 21 -2.93 -7.04 9.05
CA ASN A 21 -1.64 -6.72 9.67
C ASN A 21 -1.80 -5.68 10.80
N PRO A 22 -2.61 -5.96 11.84
CA PRO A 22 -3.02 -4.97 12.83
C PRO A 22 -1.86 -4.40 13.67
N ASP A 23 -0.74 -5.13 13.77
CA ASP A 23 0.44 -4.71 14.52
C ASP A 23 1.28 -3.64 13.81
N LEU A 24 1.07 -3.43 12.50
CA LEU A 24 1.76 -2.38 11.77
C LEU A 24 1.10 -1.02 12.04
N ARG A 25 1.90 0.03 12.26
CA ARG A 25 1.39 1.40 12.16
C ARG A 25 1.18 1.77 10.70
N LEU A 26 0.19 2.63 10.40
CA LEU A 26 -0.13 3.05 9.03
C LEU A 26 1.09 3.47 8.20
N GLY A 27 1.99 4.27 8.76
CA GLY A 27 3.20 4.71 8.04
C GLY A 27 4.15 3.55 7.68
N GLN A 28 4.24 2.52 8.52
CA GLN A 28 5.03 1.32 8.23
C GLN A 28 4.39 0.50 7.12
N LEU A 29 3.06 0.34 7.16
CA LEU A 29 2.31 -0.35 6.12
C LEU A 29 2.51 0.32 4.75
N ILE A 30 2.36 1.65 4.67
CA ILE A 30 2.56 2.39 3.42
C ILE A 30 4.00 2.23 2.91
N MET A 31 5.00 2.37 3.79
CA MET A 31 6.40 2.24 3.40
C MET A 31 6.74 0.81 2.92
N ASN A 32 6.22 -0.21 3.59
CA ASN A 32 6.41 -1.60 3.20
C ASN A 32 5.77 -1.87 1.84
N ALA A 33 4.51 -1.46 1.65
CA ALA A 33 3.80 -1.61 0.39
C ALA A 33 4.54 -0.91 -0.75
N ALA A 34 5.00 0.32 -0.55
CA ALA A 34 5.72 1.02 -1.60
C ALA A 34 7.06 0.34 -1.96
N ARG A 35 7.79 -0.18 -0.95
CA ARG A 35 9.02 -0.96 -1.18
C ARG A 35 8.79 -2.29 -1.91
N MET A 36 7.59 -2.87 -1.83
CA MET A 36 7.26 -4.05 -2.64
C MET A 36 7.28 -3.75 -4.15
N ARG A 37 7.02 -2.51 -4.54
CA ARG A 37 7.05 -2.08 -5.94
C ARG A 37 8.37 -1.41 -6.32
N GLU A 38 8.89 -0.57 -5.44
CA GLU A 38 10.11 0.22 -5.62
C GLU A 38 11.06 -0.07 -4.46
N PRO A 39 11.90 -1.13 -4.54
CA PRO A 39 12.73 -1.58 -3.42
C PRO A 39 13.69 -0.52 -2.88
N THR A 40 14.08 0.45 -3.72
CA THR A 40 14.95 1.58 -3.37
C THR A 40 14.16 2.80 -2.90
N ALA A 41 12.85 2.68 -2.63
CA ALA A 41 12.06 3.75 -2.04
C ALA A 41 12.59 4.04 -0.63
N GLU A 42 13.25 5.19 -0.49
CA GLU A 42 13.78 5.70 0.78
C GLU A 42 12.88 6.77 1.38
N ASN A 43 12.12 7.49 0.54
CA ASN A 43 11.31 8.62 0.95
C ASN A 43 9.88 8.54 0.39
N ILE A 44 8.91 8.53 1.31
CA ILE A 44 7.47 8.42 1.04
C ILE A 44 6.91 9.60 0.21
N PHE A 45 7.53 10.78 0.27
CA PHE A 45 7.04 11.97 -0.42
C PHE A 45 7.12 11.88 -1.95
N TYR A 46 7.91 10.96 -2.50
CA TYR A 46 8.06 10.78 -3.95
C TYR A 46 7.28 9.59 -4.52
N ILE A 47 6.54 8.88 -3.67
CA ILE A 47 5.83 7.67 -4.08
C ILE A 47 4.54 8.08 -4.79
N GLU A 48 4.40 7.68 -6.04
CA GLU A 48 3.18 7.91 -6.81
C GLU A 48 2.06 6.96 -6.35
N ASP A 49 0.82 7.46 -6.28
CA ASP A 49 -0.35 6.67 -5.88
C ASP A 49 -0.48 5.36 -6.67
N GLY A 50 -0.17 5.37 -7.97
CA GLY A 50 -0.21 4.18 -8.81
C GLY A 50 0.83 3.11 -8.40
N SER A 51 2.03 3.52 -8.00
CA SER A 51 3.05 2.62 -7.46
C SER A 51 2.65 2.08 -6.10
N LEU A 52 2.12 2.94 -5.22
CA LEU A 52 1.61 2.51 -3.91
C LEU A 52 0.47 1.50 -4.03
N ALA A 53 -0.52 1.76 -4.90
CA ALA A 53 -1.64 0.85 -5.13
C ALA A 53 -1.17 -0.53 -5.60
N LYS A 54 -0.20 -0.59 -6.52
CA LYS A 54 0.40 -1.86 -6.97
C LYS A 54 1.12 -2.57 -5.82
N GLY A 55 1.82 -1.83 -4.98
CA GLY A 55 2.46 -2.33 -3.77
C GLY A 55 1.46 -2.93 -2.78
N LEU A 56 0.37 -2.23 -2.49
CA LEU A 56 -0.71 -2.71 -1.61
C LEU A 56 -1.38 -3.98 -2.14
N ARG A 57 -1.69 -4.03 -3.45
CA ARG A 57 -2.24 -5.23 -4.08
C ARG A 57 -1.28 -6.41 -3.96
N ARG A 58 0.01 -6.19 -4.20
CA ARG A 58 1.04 -7.22 -4.03
C ARG A 58 1.16 -7.69 -2.58
N TYR A 59 1.03 -6.78 -1.64
CA TYR A 59 1.00 -7.11 -0.22
C TYR A 59 -0.18 -8.03 0.11
N LEU A 60 -1.38 -7.65 -0.34
CA LEU A 60 -2.60 -8.41 -0.13
C LEU A 60 -2.51 -9.84 -0.70
N GLU A 61 -1.95 -10.00 -1.90
CA GLU A 61 -1.66 -11.31 -2.49
C GLU A 61 -0.76 -12.16 -1.56
N GLN A 62 0.28 -11.57 -0.99
CA GLN A 62 1.21 -12.30 -0.11
C GLN A 62 0.57 -12.70 1.22
N VAL A 63 -0.34 -11.90 1.75
CA VAL A 63 -1.08 -12.23 2.97
C VAL A 63 -2.02 -13.40 2.69
N LYS A 64 -2.84 -13.30 1.64
CA LYS A 64 -3.82 -14.34 1.28
C LYS A 64 -3.20 -15.68 0.86
N THR A 65 -1.94 -15.68 0.42
CA THR A 65 -1.20 -16.92 0.06
C THR A 65 -0.58 -17.61 1.28
N LYS A 66 -0.51 -16.92 2.44
CA LYS A 66 0.06 -17.47 3.68
C LYS A 66 -0.98 -18.11 4.60
N GLU A 67 -2.26 -17.94 4.31
CA GLU A 67 -3.40 -18.67 4.91
C GLU A 67 -3.61 -20.02 4.22
#